data_AF-A0A7W9PTY0-F1
#
_entry.id   AF-A0A7W9PTY0-F1
#
_cell.length_a   1.000
_cell.length_b   1.000
_cell.length_c   1.000
_cell.angle_alpha   90.00
_cell.angle_beta   90.00
_cell.angle_gamma   90.00
#
_symmetry.space_group_name_H-M   'P 1'
#
loop_
_entity.id
_entity.type
_entity.pdbx_description
1 polymer ?
#
loop_
_entity_poly.entity_id
_entity_poly.type
_entity_poly.pdbx_seq_one_letter_code
_entity_poly.pdbx_strand_id
1 'polypeptide(L)' 'MWGTLHGAIEALARNAAYELGPLRVNAVSPGGIGVHPANRQLIAHPGQPDDVAAMVIALMANPAVTATVVDGGEFLGDPG' A
#
# COMPACT_ATOMS: atom_id res chain seq x y z
N MET A 1 -8.59 9.37 12.96
CA MET A 1 -7.75 10.34 12.21
C MET A 1 -7.02 9.67 11.05
N TRP A 2 -6.43 8.47 11.22
CA TRP A 2 -5.66 7.77 10.19
C TRP A 2 -6.36 7.58 8.84
N GLY A 3 -7.61 7.13 8.81
CA GLY A 3 -8.32 6.82 7.55
C GLY A 3 -8.53 8.02 6.62
N THR A 4 -8.72 9.24 7.14
CA THR A 4 -8.93 10.43 6.30
C THR A 4 -7.67 10.86 5.56
N LEU A 5 -6.50 10.74 6.20
CA LEU A 5 -5.22 11.03 5.55
C LEU A 5 -4.92 9.99 4.46
N HIS A 6 -5.13 8.71 4.75
CA HIS A 6 -4.95 7.64 3.76
C HIS A 6 -5.88 7.86 2.56
N GLY A 7 -7.17 8.09 2.78
CA GLY A 7 -8.11 8.38 1.69
C GLY A 7 -7.73 9.61 0.86
N ALA A 8 -7.16 10.65 1.47
CA ALA A 8 -6.64 11.80 0.73
C ALA A 8 -5.44 11.45 -0.15
N ILE A 9 -4.51 10.62 0.35
CA ILE A 9 -3.35 10.12 -0.42
C ILE A 9 -3.80 9.23 -1.57
N GLU A 10 -4.79 8.36 -1.36
CA GLU A 10 -5.34 7.50 -2.41
C GLU A 10 -5.98 8.32 -3.53
N ALA A 11 -6.78 9.34 -3.18
CA ALA A 11 -7.36 10.26 -4.14
C ALA A 11 -6.28 11.05 -4.90
N LEU A 12 -5.24 11.51 -4.20
CA LEU A 12 -4.10 12.19 -4.80
C LEU A 12 -3.36 11.30 -5.80
N ALA A 13 -3.01 10.07 -5.42
CA ALA A 13 -2.31 9.13 -6.30
C ALA A 13 -3.12 8.81 -7.55
N ARG A 14 -4.45 8.65 -7.41
CA ARG A 14 -5.36 8.43 -8.54
C ARG A 14 -5.37 9.62 -9.50
N ASN A 15 -5.53 10.84 -9.00
CA ASN A 15 -5.58 12.03 -9.85
C ASN A 15 -4.21 12.32 -10.51
N ALA A 16 -3.12 12.16 -9.76
CA ALA A 16 -1.76 12.33 -10.27
C ALA A 16 -1.44 11.35 -11.41
N ALA A 17 -1.94 10.11 -11.37
CA ALA A 17 -1.78 9.16 -12.47
C ALA A 17 -2.41 9.65 -13.79
N TYR A 18 -3.52 10.40 -13.73
CA TYR A 18 -4.13 11.00 -14.91
C TYR A 18 -3.38 12.24 -15.40
N GLU A 19 -2.96 13.10 -14.47
CA GLU A 19 -2.30 14.38 -14.81
C GLU A 19 -0.86 14.21 -15.29
N LEU A 20 -0.13 13.24 -14.73
CA LEU A 20 1.29 13.02 -15.03
C LEU A 20 1.52 12.01 -16.16
N GLY A 21 0.46 11.48 -16.77
CA GLY A 21 0.56 10.56 -17.90
C GLY A 21 1.52 11.10 -18.98
N PRO A 22 2.51 10.31 -19.46
CA PRO A 22 2.63 8.85 -19.35
C PRO A 22 3.35 8.31 -18.11
N LEU A 23 3.66 9.13 -17.10
CA LEU A 23 4.26 8.66 -15.85
C LEU A 23 3.22 7.87 -15.01
N ARG A 24 3.63 6.71 -14.50
CA ARG A 24 2.78 5.87 -13.65
C ARG A 24 2.87 6.32 -12.20
N VAL A 25 1.74 6.42 -11.51
CA VAL A 25 1.66 6.80 -10.09
C VAL A 25 0.86 5.75 -9.35
N ASN A 26 1.40 5.26 -8.24
CA ASN A 26 0.79 4.26 -7.37
C ASN A 26 1.13 4.59 -5.91
N ALA A 27 0.36 4.05 -4.97
CA ALA A 27 0.62 4.13 -3.54
C ALA A 27 0.91 2.74 -2.95
N VAL A 28 1.77 2.69 -1.93
CA VAL A 28 2.08 1.48 -1.16
C VAL A 28 1.74 1.74 0.31
N SER A 29 0.95 0.85 0.90
CA SER A 29 0.49 0.88 2.28
C SER A 29 0.95 -0.43 2.96
N PRO A 30 2.18 -0.48 3.50
CA PRO A 30 2.75 -1.74 3.99
C PRO A 30 2.25 -2.15 5.38
N GLY A 31 1.48 -1.30 6.05
CA GLY A 31 1.18 -1.44 7.48
C GLY A 31 2.39 -1.17 8.37
N GLY A 32 2.29 -1.52 9.64
CA GLY A 32 3.36 -1.36 10.63
C GLY A 32 4.62 -2.18 10.31
N ILE A 33 5.77 -1.50 10.20
CA ILE A 33 7.09 -2.14 9.98
C ILE A 33 7.85 -2.22 11.31
N GLY A 34 8.37 -3.40 11.65
CA GLY A 34 9.15 -3.61 12.87
C GLY A 34 8.39 -3.39 14.18
N VAL A 35 7.06 -3.20 14.11
CA VAL A 35 6.17 -3.21 15.27
C VAL A 35 5.63 -4.62 15.48
N HIS A 36 5.29 -4.96 16.72
CA HIS A 36 4.60 -6.22 16.98
C HIS A 36 3.33 -6.29 16.11
N PRO A 37 3.10 -7.41 15.41
CA PRO A 37 1.98 -7.53 14.50
C PRO A 37 0.70 -7.30 15.29
N ALA A 38 -0.11 -6.34 14.84
CA ALA A 38 -1.46 -6.18 15.35
C ALA A 38 -2.24 -7.48 15.06
N ASN A 39 -3.13 -7.90 15.97
CA ASN A 39 -3.93 -9.12 15.82
C ASN A 39 -4.90 -9.11 14.61
N ARG A 40 -4.83 -8.11 13.72
CA ARG A 40 -5.73 -7.94 12.57
C ARG A 40 -5.06 -8.14 11.21
N GLN A 41 -3.83 -8.65 11.18
CA GLN A 41 -3.20 -8.96 9.90
C GLN A 41 -3.91 -10.13 9.21
N LEU A 42 -4.12 -10.03 7.89
CA LEU A 42 -4.65 -11.13 7.09
C LEU A 42 -3.76 -12.39 7.16
N ILE A 43 -2.44 -12.17 7.20
CA ILE A 43 -1.41 -13.20 7.38
C ILE A 43 -0.53 -12.73 8.54
N ALA A 44 -0.32 -13.58 9.55
CA ALA A 44 0.54 -13.27 10.69
C ALA A 44 2.01 -13.14 10.24
N HIS A 45 2.39 -11.94 9.85
CA HIS A 45 3.68 -11.60 9.26
C HIS A 45 4.08 -10.20 9.72
N PRO A 46 4.99 -10.05 10.70
CA PRO A 46 5.47 -8.75 11.14
C PRO A 46 6.09 -8.02 9.94
N GLY A 47 5.56 -6.83 9.61
CA GLY A 47 6.03 -6.09 8.44
C GLY A 47 7.53 -5.82 8.49
N GLN A 48 8.21 -6.08 7.38
CA GLN A 48 9.63 -5.86 7.16
C GLN A 48 9.86 -4.82 6.05
N PRO A 49 11.02 -4.12 6.05
CA PRO A 49 11.39 -3.24 4.94
C PRO A 49 11.41 -3.96 3.58
N ASP A 50 11.76 -5.24 3.58
CA ASP A 50 11.79 -6.08 2.36
C ASP A 50 10.39 -6.27 1.75
N ASP A 51 9.33 -6.25 2.56
CA ASP A 51 7.96 -6.31 2.06
C ASP A 51 7.62 -5.04 1.27
N VAL A 52 8.02 -3.87 1.77
CA VAL A 52 7.86 -2.59 1.07
C VAL A 52 8.62 -2.62 -0.27
N ALA A 53 9.87 -3.09 -0.24
CA ALA A 53 10.69 -3.20 -1.44
C ALA A 53 10.03 -4.13 -2.47
N ALA A 54 9.53 -5.29 -2.05
CA ALA A 54 8.84 -6.23 -2.92
C ALA A 54 7.57 -5.62 -3.54
N MET A 55 6.76 -4.89 -2.77
CA MET A 55 5.58 -4.19 -3.28
C MET A 55 5.93 -3.14 -4.33
N VAL A 56 6.98 -2.34 -4.09
CA VAL A 56 7.46 -1.34 -5.06
C VAL A 56 7.98 -2.02 -6.33
N ILE A 57 8.77 -3.09 -6.19
CA ILE A 57 9.29 -3.86 -7.33
C ILE A 57 8.14 -4.45 -8.15
N ALA A 58 7.09 -4.98 -7.51
CA ALA A 58 5.92 -5.52 -8.21
C ALA A 58 5.21 -4.46 -9.07
N LEU A 59 5.07 -3.24 -8.54
CA LEU A 59 4.52 -2.10 -9.28
C LEU A 59 5.43 -1.68 -10.44
N MET A 60 6.75 -1.71 -10.25
CA MET A 60 7.71 -1.40 -11.32
C MET A 60 7.67 -2.45 -12.43
N ALA A 61 7.61 -3.73 -12.06
CA ALA A 61 7.72 -4.87 -12.97
C ALA A 61 6.56 -4.98 -13.96
N ASN A 62 5.35 -4.57 -13.59
CA ASN A 62 4.20 -4.56 -14.50
C ASN A 62 3.91 -3.14 -15.02
N PRO A 63 4.29 -2.81 -16.27
CA PRO A 63 4.07 -1.48 -16.82
C PRO A 63 2.60 -1.11 -17.02
N ALA A 64 1.68 -2.08 -17.00
CA ALA A 64 0.24 -1.81 -17.12
C ALA A 64 -0.40 -1.31 -15.81
N VAL A 65 0.31 -1.37 -14.68
CA VAL A 65 -0.24 -0.99 -13.37
C VAL A 65 0.04 0.48 -13.05
N THR A 66 -1.03 1.25 -12.85
CA THR A 66 -1.04 2.65 -12.40
C THR A 66 -2.34 2.94 -11.62
N ALA A 67 -2.41 4.07 -10.92
CA ALA A 67 -3.57 4.53 -10.16
C ALA A 67 -4.11 3.53 -9.12
N THR A 68 -3.23 2.69 -8.56
CA THR A 68 -3.59 1.67 -7.57
C THR A 68 -2.91 1.88 -6.22
N VAL A 69 -3.49 1.25 -5.20
CA VAL A 69 -2.94 1.12 -3.84
C VAL A 69 -2.62 -0.35 -3.63
N VAL A 70 -1.38 -0.64 -3.23
CA VAL A 70 -0.98 -1.98 -2.78
C VAL A 70 -0.89 -1.98 -1.26
N ASP A 71 -1.62 -2.89 -0.61
CA ASP A 71 -1.74 -2.94 0.84
C ASP A 71 -1.15 -4.23 1.43
N GLY A 72 -0.53 -4.14 2.61
CA GLY A 72 0.05 -5.26 3.36
C GLY A 72 -0.95 -6.09 4.17
N GLY A 73 -2.20 -5.67 4.25
CA GLY A 73 -3.29 -6.41 4.87
C GLY A 73 -3.35 -6.33 6.39
N GLU A 74 -2.78 -5.27 7.01
CA GLU A 74 -2.69 -5.13 8.47
C GLU A 74 -4.05 -5.10 9.18
N PHE A 75 -5.11 -4.68 8.47
CA PHE A 75 -6.46 -4.56 9.02
C PHE A 75 -7.49 -5.45 8.32
N LEU A 76 -7.04 -6.48 7.61
CA LEU A 76 -7.91 -7.37 6.81
C LEU A 76 -8.12 -8.75 7.43
N GLY A 77 -7.44 -9.07 8.53
CA GLY A 77 -7.64 -10.26 9.34
C GLY A 77 -8.87 -10.16 10.24
N ASP A 78 -9.37 -11.32 10.68
CA ASP A 78 -10.49 -11.42 11.63
C ASP A 78 -10.16 -10.67 12.92
N PRO A 79 -11.00 -9.71 13.38
CA PRO A 79 -10.72 -8.96 14.60
C PRO A 79 -10.70 -9.80 15.88
N GLY A 80 -11.30 -11.00 15.90
CA GLY A 80 -11.46 -11.82 17.11
C GLY A 80 -12.47 -11.24 18.10
#